data_AF-M1A7E2-F1
#
_entry.id   AF-M1A7E2-F1
#
_cell.length_a   1.000
_cell.length_b   1.000
_cell.length_c   1.000
_cell.angle_alpha   90.00
_cell.angle_beta   90.00
_cell.angle_gamma   90.00
#
_symmetry.space_group_name_H-M   'P 1'
#
loop_
_entity.id
_entity.type
_entity.pdbx_description
1 polymer ?
#
loop_
_entity_poly.entity_id
_entity_poly.type
_entity_poly.pdbx_seq_one_letter_code
_entity_poly.pdbx_strand_id
1 'polypeptide(L)' 'MKERVIPRYQVFQLIKSKKLMKKDPTFYDMMCLTEHLFLEKYVSRFTEIAEELLMA' A
#
# COMPACT_ATOMS: atom_id res chain seq x y z
N MET A 1 -8.53 -1.16 14.63
CA MET A 1 -9.05 -0.53 13.39
C MET A 1 -8.11 0.55 12.85
N LYS A 2 -7.79 1.61 13.61
CA LYS A 2 -6.86 2.68 13.15
C LYS A 2 -5.49 2.15 12.73
N GLU A 3 -4.92 1.23 13.50
CA GLU A 3 -3.64 0.56 13.20
C GLU A 3 -3.63 -0.23 11.89
N ARG A 4 -4.80 -0.59 11.35
CA ARG A 4 -4.92 -1.24 10.05
C ARG A 4 -5.22 -0.23 8.94
N VAL A 5 -6.14 0.71 9.18
CA VAL A 5 -6.61 1.64 8.13
C VAL A 5 -5.57 2.70 7.80
N ILE A 6 -4.88 3.26 8.80
CA ILE A 6 -3.91 4.34 8.59
C ILE A 6 -2.73 3.87 7.73
N PRO A 7 -2.03 2.76 8.06
CA PRO A 7 -0.90 2.31 7.24
C PRO A 7 -1.30 1.95 5.82
N ARG A 8 -2.46 1.29 5.65
CA ARG A 8 -2.96 0.93 4.32
C ARG A 8 -3.37 2.15 3.49
N TYR A 9 -3.89 3.20 4.12
CA TYR A 9 -4.20 4.45 3.44
C TYR A 9 -2.93 5.19 2.98
N GLN A 10 -1.85 5.15 3.75
CA GLN A 10 -0.57 5.72 3.33
C GLN A 10 -0.02 4.99 2.09
N VAL A 11 -0.05 3.65 2.10
CA VAL A 11 0.32 2.84 0.93
C VAL A 11 -0.58 3.14 -0.27
N PHE A 12 -1.88 3.29 -0.06
CA PHE A 12 -2.82 3.70 -1.11
C PHE A 12 -2.45 5.04 -1.74
N GLN A 13 -2.14 6.05 -0.93
CA GLN A 13 -1.74 7.37 -1.42
C GLN A 13 -0.42 7.30 -2.20
N LEU A 14 0.56 6.53 -1.71
CA LEU A 14 1.84 6.35 -2.38
C LEU A 14 1.69 5.70 -3.76
N ILE A 15 0.89 4.61 -3.85
CA ILE A 15 0.64 3.92 -5.12
C ILE A 15 0.04 4.89 -6.15
N LYS A 16 -0.90 5.73 -5.72
CA LYS A 16 -1.51 6.76 -6.57
C LYS A 16 -0.53 7.86 -6.98
N SER A 17 0.24 8.41 -6.04
CA SER A 17 1.13 9.54 -6.31
C SER A 17 2.29 9.14 -7.22
N LYS A 18 2.86 7.96 -7.02
CA LYS A 18 3.97 7.41 -7.82
C LYS A 18 3.49 6.63 -9.06
N LYS A 19 2.18 6.51 -9.31
CA LYS A 19 1.58 5.75 -10.43
C LYS A 19 2.16 4.33 -10.56
N LEU A 20 2.30 3.64 -9.43
CA LEU A 20 3.03 2.36 -9.35
C LEU A 20 2.28 1.17 -9.96
N MET A 21 1.03 1.37 -10.36
CA MET A 21 0.18 0.32 -10.94
C MET A 21 -0.48 0.80 -12.22
N LYS A 22 -0.63 -0.12 -13.18
CA LYS A 22 -1.35 0.16 -14.44
C LYS A 22 -2.83 0.54 -14.22
N LYS A 23 -3.43 0.02 -13.14
CA LYS A 23 -4.78 0.35 -12.70
C LYS A 23 -4.74 0.63 -11.21
N ASP A 24 -5.28 1.78 -10.82
CA ASP A 24 -5.37 2.14 -9.41
C ASP A 24 -6.26 1.14 -8.66
N PRO A 25 -5.82 0.64 -7.50
CA PRO A 25 -6.70 -0.11 -6.62
C PRO A 25 -7.83 0.80 -6.12
N THR A 26 -8.99 0.24 -5.77
CA THR A 26 -9.98 1.01 -5.03
C THR A 26 -9.60 1.02 -3.54
N PHE A 27 -9.99 2.09 -2.84
CA PHE A 27 -9.77 2.18 -1.39
C PHE A 27 -10.45 1.00 -0.66
N TYR A 28 -11.68 0.67 -1.06
CA TYR A 28 -12.45 -0.43 -0.47
C TYR A 28 -11.72 -1.78 -0.59
N ASP A 29 -11.29 -2.14 -1.81
CA ASP A 29 -10.63 -3.42 -2.06
C ASP A 29 -9.36 -3.56 -1.20
N MET A 30 -8.58 -2.49 -1.06
CA MET A 30 -7.36 -2.50 -0.24
C MET A 30 -7.65 -2.66 1.26
N MET A 31 -8.75 -2.08 1.76
CA MET A 31 -9.13 -2.21 3.17
C MET A 31 -9.68 -3.59 3.52
N CYS A 32 -10.32 -4.26 2.55
CA CYS A 32 -10.95 -5.57 2.75
C CYS A 32 -9.98 -6.75 2.70
N LEU A 33 -8.76 -6.58 2.18
CA LEU A 33 -7.77 -7.67 2.15
C LEU A 33 -7.35 -8.15 3.54
N THR A 34 -7.03 -9.43 3.65
CA THR A 34 -6.26 -9.95 4.78
C THR A 34 -4.88 -9.28 4.81
N GLU A 35 -4.21 -9.31 5.96
CA GLU A 35 -2.87 -8.73 6.10
C GLU A 35 -1.87 -9.35 5.11
N HIS A 36 -1.84 -10.67 5.01
CA HIS A 36 -0.97 -11.38 4.08
C HIS A 36 -1.18 -10.93 2.62
N LEU A 37 -2.43 -10.90 2.14
CA LEU A 37 -2.74 -10.48 0.77
C LEU A 37 -2.45 -8.99 0.53
N PHE A 38 -2.65 -8.14 1.55
CA PHE A 38 -2.29 -6.73 1.46
C PHE A 38 -0.77 -6.56 1.28
N LEU A 39 0.03 -7.24 2.10
CA LEU A 39 1.47 -7.16 2.05
C LEU A 39 2.00 -7.68 0.70
N GLU A 40 1.59 -8.86 0.28
CA GLU A 40 2.02 -9.47 -0.98
C GLU A 40 1.68 -8.59 -2.20
N LYS A 41 0.48 -8.00 -2.22
CA LYS A 41 -0.02 -7.27 -3.39
C LYS A 41 0.47 -5.82 -3.46
N TYR A 42 0.68 -5.17 -2.32
CA TYR A 42 0.89 -3.72 -2.26
C TYR A 42 2.13 -3.26 -1.50
N VAL A 43 2.83 -4.14 -0.79
CA VAL A 43 4.05 -3.78 -0.03
C VAL A 43 5.26 -4.52 -0.57
N SER A 44 5.20 -5.84 -0.64
CA SER A 44 6.32 -6.70 -1.08
C SER A 44 6.76 -6.45 -2.52
N ARG A 45 5.88 -5.92 -3.38
CA ARG A 45 6.21 -5.57 -4.78
C ARG A 45 7.03 -4.29 -4.92
N PHE A 46 7.10 -3.50 -3.85
CA PHE A 46 7.72 -2.19 -3.85
C PHE A 46 8.78 -2.09 -2.74
N THR A 47 9.38 -3.21 -2.33
CA THR A 47 10.41 -3.24 -1.29
C THR A 47 11.61 -2.34 -1.61
N GLU A 48 11.97 -2.19 -2.89
CA GLU A 48 13.00 -1.22 -3.33
C GLU A 48 12.57 0.24 -3.16
N ILE A 49 11.26 0.53 -3.10
CA ILE A 49 10.70 1.86 -2.81
C ILE A 49 10.46 2.04 -1.30
N ALA A 50 10.28 0.94 -0.56
CA ALA A 50 10.02 0.96 0.87
C ALA A 50 11.23 1.39 1.70
N GLU A 51 12.46 1.09 1.25
CA GLU A 51 13.69 1.63 1.87
C GLU A 51 13.77 3.16 1.80
N GLU A 52 13.27 3.76 0.71
CA GLU A 52 13.15 5.22 0.55
C GLU A 52 12.15 5.86 1.54
N LEU A 53 11.17 5.08 2.04
CA LEU A 53 10.13 5.53 2.96
C LEU A 53 10.48 5.37 4.45
N LEU A 54 11.42 4.47 4.79
CA LEU A 54 11.85 4.25 6.18
C LEU A 54 12.97 5.22 6.62
N MET A 55 13.52 6.02 5.71
CA MET A 55 14.58 7.00 6.00
C MET A 55 14.09 8.46 6.08
N ALA A 56 12.78 8.71 6.02
CA ALA A 56 12.19 10.06 6.06
C ALA A 56 11.43 10.35 7.36
#